data_AF-A0A182T1L0-F1
#
_entry.id   AF-A0A182T1L0-F1
#
_cell.length_a   1.000
_cell.length_b   1.000
_cell.length_c   1.000
_cell.angle_alpha   90.00
_cell.angle_beta   90.00
_cell.angle_gamma   90.00
#
_symmetry.space_group_name_H-M   'P 1'
#
loop_
_entity.id
_entity.type
_entity.pdbx_description
1 polymer ?
#
loop_
_entity_poly.entity_id
_entity_poly.type
_entity_poly.pdbx_seq_one_letter_code
_entity_poly.pdbx_strand_id
1 'polypeptide(L)'
;MGKIEWAPLNVPMRRRLETLSTALWMWLILFGELGMLISYFLLLIYGNLFIKTLCVIYGYFIYTDRKVTTNGGRGQGVKWWRDLFWWKLYQSYFPAKLHKTVDLDPNRNYLFAAFPHGVLGLGAFINFATNATGFHDKFPKIRSR
;
A
#
# COMPACT_ATOMS: atom_id res chain seq x y z
N MET A 1 5.70 10.60 39.33
CA MET A 1 4.74 9.95 38.41
C MET A 1 4.43 10.93 37.29
N GLY A 2 4.65 10.55 36.03
CA GLY A 2 4.29 11.40 34.88
C GLY A 2 2.76 11.57 34.82
N LYS A 3 2.27 12.77 34.52
CA LYS A 3 0.84 13.00 34.26
C LYS A 3 0.43 12.17 33.05
N ILE A 4 -0.64 11.38 33.19
CA ILE A 4 -1.21 10.64 32.06
C ILE A 4 -1.91 11.66 31.16
N GLU A 5 -1.39 11.85 29.95
CA GLU A 5 -2.04 12.65 28.91
C GLU A 5 -2.98 11.76 28.10
N TRP A 6 -4.28 11.99 28.23
CA TRP A 6 -5.30 11.28 27.47
C TRP A 6 -5.44 11.87 26.07
N ALA A 7 -5.77 11.01 25.09
CA ALA A 7 -6.11 11.47 23.76
C ALA A 7 -7.35 12.40 23.81
N PRO A 8 -7.32 13.56 23.14
CA PRO A 8 -8.43 14.50 23.15
C PRO A 8 -9.69 13.89 22.50
N LEU A 9 -10.82 13.95 23.18
CA LEU A 9 -12.10 13.43 22.67
C LEU A 9 -12.70 14.32 21.56
N ASN A 10 -12.40 15.62 21.60
CA ASN A 10 -12.90 16.60 20.63
C ASN A 10 -11.84 16.87 19.54
N VAL A 11 -11.70 15.92 18.62
CA VAL A 11 -10.86 16.07 17.42
C VAL A 11 -11.68 16.28 16.15
N PRO A 12 -11.24 17.15 15.23
CA PRO A 12 -11.94 17.39 13.96
C PRO A 12 -12.13 16.11 13.15
N MET A 13 -13.22 16.04 12.37
CA MET A 13 -13.54 14.86 11.56
C MET A 13 -12.40 14.45 10.61
N ARG A 14 -11.66 15.43 10.06
CA ARG A 14 -10.49 15.17 9.21
C ARG A 14 -9.44 14.33 9.93
N ARG A 15 -9.11 14.66 11.19
CA ARG A 15 -8.14 13.89 12.00
C ARG A 15 -8.67 12.47 12.28
N ARG A 16 -9.97 12.31 12.50
CA ARG A 16 -10.58 10.97 12.68
C ARG A 16 -10.42 10.12 11.43
N LEU A 17 -10.63 10.69 10.25
CA LEU A 17 -10.46 9.99 8.97
C LEU A 17 -8.99 9.64 8.68
N GLU A 18 -8.04 10.50 9.05
CA GLU A 18 -6.60 10.21 8.97
C GLU A 18 -6.22 9.02 9.88
N THR A 19 -6.71 9.01 11.12
CA THR A 19 -6.51 7.90 12.05
C THR A 19 -7.17 6.62 11.54
N LEU A 20 -8.41 6.69 11.06
CA LEU A 20 -9.13 5.54 10.50
C LEU A 20 -8.41 4.96 9.28
N SER A 21 -7.96 5.82 8.36
CA SER A 21 -7.20 5.42 7.18
C SER A 21 -5.93 4.67 7.56
N THR A 22 -5.18 5.21 8.53
CA THR A 22 -3.97 4.58 9.06
C THR A 22 -4.26 3.27 9.77
N ALA A 23 -5.26 3.24 10.63
CA ALA A 23 -5.64 2.03 11.36
C ALA A 23 -6.07 0.90 10.42
N LEU A 24 -6.89 1.20 9.42
CA LEU A 24 -7.32 0.22 8.42
C LEU A 24 -6.15 -0.26 7.56
N TRP A 25 -5.22 0.62 7.19
CA TRP A 25 -4.02 0.21 6.46
C TRP A 25 -3.12 -0.71 7.29
N MET A 26 -2.92 -0.38 8.57
CA MET A 26 -2.16 -1.22 9.50
C MET A 26 -2.84 -2.57 9.72
N TRP A 27 -4.16 -2.58 9.88
CA TRP A 27 -4.94 -3.81 10.00
C TRP A 27 -4.83 -4.68 8.75
N LEU A 28 -4.89 -4.07 7.56
CA LEU A 28 -4.76 -4.79 6.30
C LEU A 28 -3.37 -5.41 6.13
N ILE A 29 -2.30 -4.70 6.50
CA ILE A 29 -0.94 -5.25 6.44
C ILE A 29 -0.76 -6.41 7.41
N LEU A 30 -1.26 -6.29 8.64
CA LEU A 30 -1.03 -7.29 9.68
C LEU A 30 -1.93 -8.51 9.57
N PHE A 31 -3.18 -8.33 9.14
CA PHE A 31 -4.21 -9.37 9.19
C PHE A 31 -4.88 -9.62 7.83
N GLY A 32 -4.68 -8.75 6.84
CA GLY A 32 -5.34 -8.85 5.54
C GLY A 32 -4.98 -10.13 4.79
N GLU A 33 -3.71 -10.54 4.80
CA GLU A 33 -3.28 -11.77 4.11
C GLU A 33 -4.01 -13.01 4.65
N LEU A 34 -4.06 -13.16 5.97
CA LEU A 34 -4.76 -14.27 6.62
C LEU A 34 -6.26 -14.20 6.36
N GLY A 35 -6.87 -13.01 6.45
CA GLY A 35 -8.30 -12.82 6.16
C GLY A 35 -8.67 -13.14 4.72
N MET A 36 -7.83 -12.73 3.76
CA MET A 36 -8.01 -13.03 2.33
C MET A 36 -7.84 -14.53 2.05
N LEU A 37 -6.90 -15.19 2.71
CA LEU A 37 -6.72 -16.64 2.59
C LEU A 37 -7.92 -17.42 3.14
N ILE A 38 -8.36 -17.09 4.36
CA ILE A 38 -9.53 -17.73 4.98
C ILE A 38 -10.77 -17.51 4.13
N SER A 39 -11.03 -16.27 3.70
CA SER A 39 -12.19 -15.97 2.84
C SER A 39 -12.12 -16.71 1.51
N TYR A 40 -10.95 -16.83 0.89
CA TYR A 40 -10.77 -17.62 -0.32
C TYR A 40 -11.15 -19.10 -0.12
N PHE A 41 -10.71 -19.73 0.98
CA PHE A 41 -11.10 -21.12 1.28
C PHE A 41 -12.59 -21.27 1.62
N LEU A 42 -13.17 -20.32 2.35
CA LEU A 42 -14.61 -20.34 2.64
C LEU A 42 -15.44 -20.23 1.36
N LEU A 43 -15.04 -19.36 0.42
CA LEU A 43 -15.69 -19.25 -0.89
C LEU A 43 -15.53 -20.53 -1.71
N LEU A 44 -14.39 -21.22 -1.61
CA LEU A 44 -14.16 -22.47 -2.31
C LEU A 44 -14.97 -23.64 -1.72
N ILE A 45 -15.21 -23.68 -0.41
CA ILE A 45 -15.97 -24.75 0.27
C ILE A 45 -17.47 -24.49 0.14
N TYR A 46 -17.92 -23.30 0.57
CA TYR A 46 -19.32 -22.95 0.75
C TYR A 46 -19.93 -22.18 -0.43
N GLY A 47 -19.11 -21.69 -1.37
CA GLY A 47 -19.60 -20.98 -2.54
C GLY A 47 -20.43 -21.87 -3.48
N ASN A 48 -21.27 -21.22 -4.28
CA ASN A 48 -21.97 -21.88 -5.38
C ASN A 48 -20.96 -22.27 -6.50
N LEU A 49 -21.43 -23.05 -7.48
CA LEU A 49 -20.55 -23.55 -8.56
C LEU A 49 -19.82 -22.42 -9.31
N PHE A 50 -20.52 -21.31 -9.59
CA PHE A 50 -19.92 -20.15 -10.27
C PHE A 50 -18.75 -19.55 -9.49
N ILE A 51 -18.95 -19.30 -8.18
CA ILE A 51 -17.89 -18.76 -7.30
C ILE A 51 -16.71 -19.74 -7.20
N LYS A 52 -17.00 -21.03 -7.06
CA LYS A 52 -15.96 -22.08 -7.02
C LYS A 52 -15.13 -22.07 -8.30
N THR A 53 -15.77 -21.96 -9.46
CA THR A 53 -15.07 -21.84 -10.75
C THR A 53 -14.17 -20.62 -10.78
N LEU A 54 -14.64 -19.45 -10.34
CA LEU A 54 -13.82 -18.24 -10.27
C LEU A 54 -12.62 -18.40 -9.33
N CYS A 55 -12.82 -19.01 -8.16
CA CYS A 55 -11.73 -19.32 -7.23
C CYS A 55 -10.67 -20.21 -7.91
N VAL A 56 -11.06 -21.29 -8.57
CA VAL A 56 -10.12 -22.19 -9.27
C VAL A 56 -9.34 -21.45 -10.37
N ILE A 57 -10.00 -20.63 -11.18
CA ILE A 57 -9.34 -19.81 -12.22
C ILE A 57 -8.34 -18.85 -11.57
N TYR A 58 -8.71 -18.18 -10.48
CA TYR A 58 -7.83 -17.27 -9.77
C TYR A 58 -6.65 -18.00 -9.09
N GLY A 59 -6.88 -19.19 -8.55
CA GLY A 59 -5.83 -20.05 -7.99
C GLY A 59 -4.81 -20.47 -9.06
N TYR A 60 -5.28 -20.80 -10.27
CA TYR A 60 -4.39 -21.06 -11.40
C TYR A 60 -3.58 -19.82 -11.81
N PHE A 61 -4.20 -18.64 -11.80
CA PHE A 61 -3.49 -17.38 -12.01
C PHE A 61 -2.40 -17.15 -10.95
N ILE A 62 -2.69 -17.35 -9.66
CA ILE A 62 -1.68 -17.25 -8.58
C ILE A 62 -0.53 -18.23 -8.82
N TYR A 63 -0.85 -19.48 -9.18
CA TYR A 63 0.15 -20.51 -9.42
C TYR A 63 1.09 -20.17 -10.58
N THR A 64 0.56 -19.65 -11.68
CA THR A 64 1.37 -19.22 -12.83
C THR A 64 2.19 -17.96 -12.52
N ASP A 65 1.64 -17.06 -11.71
CA ASP A 65 2.26 -15.78 -11.36
C ASP A 65 3.30 -15.86 -10.23
N ARG A 66 3.46 -17.00 -9.54
CA ARG A 66 4.42 -17.17 -8.42
C ARG A 66 5.86 -16.70 -8.66
N LYS A 67 6.30 -16.60 -9.92
CA LYS A 67 7.65 -16.13 -10.32
C LYS A 67 7.75 -14.62 -10.54
N VAL A 68 6.68 -13.86 -10.31
CA VAL A 68 6.65 -12.42 -10.59
C VAL A 68 7.65 -11.64 -9.75
N THR A 69 7.91 -12.08 -8.51
CA THR A 69 8.86 -11.44 -7.59
C THR A 69 10.30 -11.55 -8.10
N THR A 70 10.66 -12.65 -8.76
CA THR A 70 11.98 -12.83 -9.38
C THR A 70 12.10 -12.16 -10.74
N ASN A 71 10.98 -11.85 -11.40
CA ASN A 71 10.94 -11.25 -12.73
C ASN A 71 10.79 -9.71 -12.69
N GLY A 72 11.05 -9.08 -11.55
CA GLY A 72 11.02 -7.62 -11.40
C GLY A 72 9.63 -7.01 -11.14
N GLY A 73 8.67 -7.82 -10.67
CA GLY A 73 7.35 -7.36 -10.25
C GLY A 73 6.37 -7.03 -11.39
N ARG A 74 5.17 -6.57 -11.04
CA ARG A 74 4.11 -6.17 -12.00
C ARG A 74 4.17 -4.69 -12.41
N GLY A 75 5.29 -4.02 -12.13
CA GLY A 75 5.47 -2.59 -12.35
C GLY A 75 4.57 -1.75 -11.43
N GLN A 76 4.23 -0.52 -11.87
CA GLN A 76 3.64 0.50 -10.99
C GLN A 76 2.20 0.22 -10.53
N GLY A 77 1.55 -0.83 -11.03
CA GLY A 77 0.12 -1.05 -10.86
C GLY A 77 -0.74 -0.04 -11.63
N VAL A 78 -2.01 0.11 -11.22
CA VAL A 78 -2.97 0.98 -11.92
C VAL A 78 -2.95 2.40 -11.34
N LYS A 79 -2.87 3.41 -12.22
CA LYS A 79 -2.74 4.84 -11.82
C LYS A 79 -3.84 5.30 -10.85
N TRP A 80 -5.10 4.95 -11.13
CA TRP A 80 -6.22 5.38 -10.27
C TRP A 80 -6.09 4.87 -8.84
N TRP A 81 -5.56 3.66 -8.63
CA TRP A 81 -5.31 3.11 -7.31
C TRP A 81 -4.27 3.93 -6.57
N ARG A 82 -3.17 4.30 -7.23
CA ARG A 82 -2.10 5.11 -6.65
C ARG A 82 -2.52 6.54 -6.30
N ASP A 83 -3.47 7.08 -7.06
CA ASP A 83 -4.00 8.44 -6.92
C ASP A 83 -5.21 8.52 -5.98
N LEU A 84 -5.61 7.42 -5.33
CA LEU A 84 -6.75 7.43 -4.40
C LEU A 84 -6.56 8.46 -3.28
N PHE A 85 -7.63 9.21 -3.00
CA PHE A 85 -7.69 10.16 -1.90
C PHE A 85 -7.37 9.51 -0.54
N TRP A 86 -7.68 8.22 -0.38
CA TRP A 86 -7.36 7.45 0.82
C TRP A 86 -5.87 7.53 1.20
N TRP A 87 -4.97 7.51 0.22
CA TRP A 87 -3.54 7.63 0.48
C TRP A 87 -3.14 9.02 0.97
N LYS A 88 -3.88 10.08 0.62
CA LYS A 88 -3.66 11.44 1.13
C LYS A 88 -4.05 11.56 2.60
N LEU A 89 -5.08 10.83 3.05
CA LEU A 89 -5.45 10.74 4.47
C LEU A 89 -4.33 10.04 5.26
N TYR A 90 -3.88 8.89 4.77
CA TYR A 90 -2.76 8.15 5.34
C TYR A 90 -1.48 9.00 5.41
N GLN A 91 -1.16 9.74 4.34
CA GLN A 91 -0.01 10.64 4.28
C GLN A 91 -0.10 11.81 5.25
N SER A 92 -1.31 12.37 5.42
CA SER A 92 -1.56 13.49 6.33
C SER A 92 -1.44 13.11 7.81
N TYR A 93 -1.63 11.83 8.16
CA TYR A 93 -1.46 11.33 9.52
C TYR A 93 0.01 11.37 9.98
N PHE A 94 0.95 10.94 9.12
CA PHE A 94 2.41 10.94 9.39
C PHE A 94 3.17 12.17 8.86
N PRO A 95 2.46 13.26 8.58
CA PRO A 95 2.83 14.31 7.60
C PRO A 95 3.99 13.99 6.62
N ALA A 96 3.94 12.85 5.93
CA ALA A 96 5.06 12.37 5.12
C ALA A 96 5.31 13.27 3.90
N LYS A 97 6.56 13.63 3.62
CA LYS A 97 6.94 14.47 2.47
C LYS A 97 8.05 13.81 1.66
N LEU A 98 7.93 13.90 0.33
CA LEU A 98 8.99 13.48 -0.58
C LEU A 98 9.80 14.71 -1.01
N HIS A 99 11.06 14.78 -0.57
CA HIS A 99 11.98 15.83 -0.97
C HIS A 99 12.83 15.33 -2.14
N LYS A 100 12.73 15.99 -3.29
CA LYS A 100 13.58 15.71 -4.44
C LYS A 100 14.88 16.48 -4.27
N THR A 101 15.99 15.75 -4.20
CA THR A 101 17.34 16.31 -4.05
C THR A 101 18.07 16.45 -5.37
N VAL A 102 17.78 15.57 -6.34
CA VAL A 102 18.44 15.52 -7.63
C VAL A 102 17.47 15.07 -8.72
N ASP A 103 17.72 15.49 -9.95
CA ASP A 103 17.08 14.93 -11.15
C ASP A 103 17.67 13.56 -11.46
N LEU A 104 16.80 12.63 -11.84
CA LEU A 104 17.19 11.27 -12.22
C LEU A 104 17.06 11.13 -13.73
N ASP A 105 18.10 10.61 -14.36
CA ASP A 105 18.14 10.32 -15.79
C ASP A 105 17.15 9.20 -16.12
N PRO A 106 16.10 9.46 -16.92
CA PRO A 106 15.10 8.45 -17.26
C PRO A 106 15.64 7.22 -17.99
N ASN A 107 16.84 7.31 -18.56
CA ASN A 107 17.47 6.22 -19.29
C ASN A 107 18.28 5.26 -18.40
N ARG A 108 18.24 5.44 -17.07
CA ARG A 108 18.99 4.63 -16.11
C ARG A 108 18.06 3.95 -15.11
N ASN A 109 18.52 2.81 -14.60
CA ASN A 109 17.88 2.10 -13.51
C ASN A 109 18.47 2.56 -12.18
N TYR A 110 17.61 2.78 -11.18
CA TYR A 110 17.99 3.23 -9.84
C TYR A 110 17.49 2.25 -8.80
N LEU A 111 18.34 1.96 -7.80
CA LEU A 111 17.96 1.24 -6.61
C LEU A 111 17.84 2.23 -5.45
N PHE A 112 16.65 2.35 -4.88
CA PHE A 112 16.41 3.19 -3.71
C PHE A 112 16.47 2.35 -2.44
N ALA A 113 17.40 2.68 -1.57
CA ALA A 113 17.47 2.15 -0.23
C ALA A 113 16.68 3.05 0.73
N ALA A 114 15.75 2.47 1.50
CA ALA A 114 14.98 3.18 2.52
C ALA A 114 15.50 2.79 3.91
N PHE A 115 16.05 3.75 4.64
CA PHE A 115 16.53 3.54 6.01
C PHE A 115 16.17 4.74 6.90
N PRO A 116 15.71 4.52 8.15
CA PRO A 116 15.29 3.23 8.71
C PRO A 116 13.94 2.77 8.10
N HIS A 117 13.84 1.53 7.63
CA HIS A 117 12.61 1.04 6.98
C HIS A 117 11.51 0.60 7.96
N GLY A 118 11.84 0.42 9.25
CA GLY A 118 10.95 -0.23 10.21
C GLY A 118 10.54 -1.64 9.76
N VAL A 119 9.63 -2.29 10.49
CA VAL A 119 9.16 -3.65 10.11
C VAL A 119 8.28 -3.61 8.85
N LEU A 120 7.56 -2.50 8.61
CA LEU A 120 6.46 -2.45 7.64
C LEU A 120 6.72 -1.59 6.39
N GLY A 121 7.90 -0.95 6.25
CA GLY A 121 8.26 -0.20 5.03
C GLY A 121 7.28 0.93 4.65
N LEU A 122 6.51 1.45 5.60
CA LEU A 122 5.36 2.36 5.36
C LEU A 122 5.76 3.65 4.61
N GLY A 123 6.93 4.19 4.94
CA GLY A 123 7.48 5.37 4.27
C GLY A 123 7.86 5.10 2.81
N ALA A 124 8.37 3.91 2.50
CA ALA A 124 8.65 3.53 1.12
C ALA A 124 7.34 3.32 0.35
N PHE A 125 6.36 2.63 0.94
CA PHE A 125 5.06 2.42 0.32
C PHE A 125 4.37 3.74 -0.05
N ILE A 126 4.28 4.69 0.89
CA ILE A 126 3.57 5.94 0.63
C ILE A 126 4.24 6.81 -0.43
N ASN A 127 5.57 6.78 -0.52
CA ASN A 127 6.33 7.58 -1.48
C ASN A 127 6.46 6.91 -2.86
N PHE A 128 6.60 5.59 -2.92
CA PHE A 128 6.98 4.87 -4.13
C PHE A 128 5.88 3.96 -4.68
N ALA A 129 4.97 3.48 -3.84
CA ALA A 129 3.83 2.65 -4.27
C ALA A 129 2.54 3.45 -4.49
N THR A 130 2.43 4.65 -3.90
CA THR A 130 1.31 5.57 -4.12
C THR A 130 1.76 6.87 -4.76
N ASN A 131 0.84 7.79 -5.06
CA ASN A 131 1.15 9.16 -5.46
C ASN A 131 0.78 10.18 -4.37
N ALA A 132 0.68 9.74 -3.11
CA ALA A 132 0.26 10.60 -2.01
C ALA A 132 1.22 11.77 -1.76
N THR A 133 2.52 11.57 -2.00
CA THR A 133 3.55 12.61 -1.83
C THR A 133 3.98 13.28 -3.14
N GLY A 134 3.28 13.01 -4.25
CA GLY A 134 3.55 13.62 -5.57
C GLY A 134 4.80 13.05 -6.25
N PHE A 135 5.04 11.74 -6.15
CA PHE A 135 6.19 11.10 -6.80
C PHE A 135 6.16 11.29 -8.31
N HIS A 136 4.99 11.12 -8.95
CA HIS A 136 4.85 11.28 -10.40
C HIS A 136 5.09 12.72 -10.85
N ASP A 137 4.75 13.70 -10.03
CA ASP A 137 4.98 15.11 -10.34
C ASP A 137 6.47 15.46 -10.24
N LYS A 138 7.17 14.88 -9.24
CA LYS A 138 8.61 15.09 -9.01
C LYS A 138 9.49 14.33 -10.00
N PHE A 139 9.05 13.14 -10.43
CA PHE A 139 9.78 12.25 -11.32
C PHE A 139 8.89 11.67 -12.44
N PRO A 140 8.42 12.52 -13.39
CA PRO A 140 7.39 12.14 -14.37
C PRO A 140 7.82 11.05 -15.35
N LYS A 141 9.13 10.88 -15.55
CA LYS A 141 9.70 9.89 -16.48
C LYS A 141 10.29 8.67 -15.76
N ILE A 142 10.25 8.65 -14.43
CA ILE A 142 10.78 7.52 -13.64
C ILE A 142 9.63 6.61 -13.25
N ARG A 143 9.80 5.32 -13.54
CA ARG A 143 8.85 4.28 -13.14
C ARG A 143 9.38 3.58 -11.89
N SER A 144 8.83 3.92 -10.73
CA SER A 144 8.95 3.11 -9.52
C SER A 144 8.24 1.77 -9.74
N ARG A 145 9.02 0.70 -9.95
CA ARG A 145 8.53 -0.67 -10.05
C ARG A 145 8.27 -1.27 -8.67
#